data_AF-A0A0R3QH93-F1
#
_entry.id   AF-A0A0R3QH93-F1
#
_cell.length_a   1.000
_cell.length_b   1.000
_cell.length_c   1.000
_cell.angle_alpha   90.00
_cell.angle_beta   90.00
_cell.angle_gamma   90.00
#
_symmetry.space_group_name_H-M   'P 1'
#
loop_
_entity.id
_entity.type
_entity.pdbx_description
1 polymer ?
#
loop_
_entity_poly.entity_id
_entity_poly.type
_entity_poly.pdbx_seq_one_letter_code
_entity_poly.pdbx_strand_id
1 'polypeptide(L)'
;MSMVGFILGLGDRHGENLLLDLVSGDAIHVDFNLLFNKGENLNVPEVVPFRLTRNIVAGFGATGVEGAFRRSCETTMRVLREHDEALLTVLQTFVHDPLLEWMHSESRAQQYKQVCHYMQILQILILILMTQSKLKKFIDLLYC
;
A
#
# COMPACT_ATOMS: atom_id res chain seq x y z
N MET A 1 6.28 -6.29 -1.62
CA MET A 1 4.83 -6.15 -1.39
C MET A 1 4.45 -5.12 -0.32
N SER A 2 5.03 -5.16 0.89
CA SER A 2 4.59 -4.31 2.02
C SER A 2 4.70 -2.80 1.79
N MET A 3 5.88 -2.30 1.39
CA MET A 3 6.10 -0.85 1.20
C MET A 3 5.27 -0.27 0.06
N VAL A 4 5.25 -0.94 -1.10
CA VAL A 4 4.46 -0.51 -2.26
C VAL A 4 2.97 -0.52 -1.93
N GLY A 5 2.49 -1.57 -1.28
CA GLY A 5 1.09 -1.67 -0.86
C GLY A 5 0.67 -0.58 0.13
N PHE A 6 1.55 -0.24 1.06
CA PHE A 6 1.31 0.90 1.97
C PHE A 6 1.23 2.22 1.20
N ILE A 7 2.14 2.48 0.27
CA ILE A 7 2.11 3.70 -0.55
C ILE A 7 0.83 3.80 -1.38
N LEU A 8 0.36 2.67 -1.94
CA LEU A 8 -0.86 2.64 -2.73
C LEU A 8 -2.15 2.63 -1.88
N GLY A 9 -2.04 2.48 -0.55
CA GLY A 9 -3.20 2.31 0.32
C GLY A 9 -3.97 1.03 0.05
N LEU A 10 -3.26 -0.08 -0.19
CA LEU A 10 -3.82 -1.38 -0.50
C LEU A 10 -4.29 -2.09 0.77
N GLY A 11 -5.61 -2.21 0.91
CA GLY A 11 -6.29 -3.00 1.94
C GLY A 11 -6.63 -4.41 1.49
N ASP A 12 -7.57 -5.04 2.20
CA ASP A 12 -8.05 -6.42 1.98
C ASP A 12 -6.94 -7.48 2.11
N ARG A 13 -6.09 -7.29 3.12
CA ARG A 13 -4.88 -8.10 3.34
C ARG A 13 -5.15 -9.38 4.13
N HIS A 14 -6.26 -10.06 3.90
CA HIS A 14 -6.54 -11.34 4.55
C HIS A 14 -5.65 -12.47 4.00
N GLY A 15 -5.61 -13.59 4.71
CA GLY A 15 -4.71 -14.70 4.39
C GLY A 15 -4.95 -15.30 3.00
N GLU A 16 -6.21 -15.36 2.56
CA GLU A 16 -6.57 -15.93 1.25
C GLU A 16 -6.07 -15.07 0.08
N ASN A 17 -5.86 -13.76 0.30
CA ASN A 17 -5.28 -12.87 -0.71
C ASN A 17 -3.75 -12.82 -0.65
N LEU A 18 -3.10 -13.67 0.16
CA LEU A 18 -1.64 -13.79 0.23
C LEU A 18 -1.21 -15.19 -0.21
N LEU A 19 -0.84 -15.30 -1.48
CA LEU A 19 -0.30 -16.52 -2.06
C LEU A 19 1.19 -16.64 -1.71
N LEU A 20 1.60 -17.80 -1.20
CA LEU A 20 3.00 -18.15 -0.99
C LEU A 20 3.39 -19.22 -1.99
N ASP A 21 4.39 -18.94 -2.82
CA ASP A 21 5.01 -19.96 -3.66
C ASP A 21 5.94 -20.82 -2.81
N LEU A 22 5.69 -22.13 -2.79
CA LEU A 22 6.46 -23.08 -2.00
C LEU A 22 7.82 -23.42 -2.63
N VAL A 23 8.00 -23.14 -3.92
CA VAL A 23 9.27 -23.43 -4.61
C VAL A 23 10.26 -22.28 -4.42
N SER A 24 9.85 -21.04 -4.70
CA SER A 24 10.71 -19.86 -4.52
C SER A 24 10.70 -19.29 -3.09
N GLY A 25 9.61 -19.49 -2.35
CA GLY A 25 9.35 -18.80 -1.09
C GLY A 25 8.77 -17.39 -1.26
N ASP A 26 8.42 -16.98 -2.49
CA ASP A 26 7.90 -15.65 -2.77
C ASP A 26 6.45 -15.49 -2.30
N ALA A 27 6.13 -14.28 -1.83
CA ALA A 27 4.79 -13.90 -1.39
C ALA A 27 4.14 -12.93 -2.39
N ILE A 28 2.99 -13.30 -2.93
CA ILE A 28 2.23 -12.57 -3.94
C ILE A 28 0.84 -12.24 -3.40
N HIS A 29 0.35 -11.04 -3.71
CA HIS A 29 -0.99 -10.61 -3.39
C HIS A 29 -1.82 -10.70 -4.66
N VAL A 30 -2.94 -11.40 -4.59
CA VAL A 30 -3.69 -11.84 -5.77
C VAL A 30 -4.94 -10.99 -6.06
N ASP A 31 -5.28 -10.07 -5.16
CA ASP A 31 -6.43 -9.16 -5.29
C ASP A 31 -5.97 -7.71 -5.09
N PHE A 32 -6.44 -6.76 -5.90
CA PHE A 32 -6.13 -5.34 -5.78
C PHE A 32 -7.39 -4.46 -5.79
N ASN A 33 -8.55 -5.02 -5.45
CA ASN A 33 -9.84 -4.33 -5.49
C ASN A 33 -9.92 -3.18 -4.46
N LEU A 34 -9.18 -3.27 -3.35
CA LEU A 34 -9.23 -2.34 -2.22
C LEU A 34 -8.03 -1.38 -2.16
N LEU A 35 -7.81 -0.59 -3.21
CA LEU A 35 -6.74 0.43 -3.27
C LEU A 35 -7.15 1.80 -2.72
N PHE A 36 -6.17 2.70 -2.55
CA PHE A 36 -6.36 4.12 -2.17
C PHE A 36 -7.06 4.33 -0.83
N ASN A 37 -6.70 3.53 0.18
CA ASN A 37 -7.23 3.57 1.54
C ASN A 37 -8.75 3.33 1.62
N LYS A 38 -9.34 2.67 0.61
CA LYS A 38 -10.75 2.23 0.67
C LYS A 38 -11.04 1.33 1.88
N GLY A 39 -10.04 0.61 2.39
CA GLY A 39 -10.14 -0.23 3.58
C GLY A 39 -10.50 0.51 4.87
N GLU A 40 -10.24 1.83 4.94
CA GLU A 40 -10.63 2.65 6.09
C GLU A 40 -12.14 2.92 6.14
N ASN A 41 -12.84 2.78 5.01
CA ASN A 41 -14.29 3.05 4.89
C ASN A 41 -15.15 1.79 5.04
N LEU A 42 -14.56 0.65 5.39
CA LEU A 42 -15.29 -0.59 5.66
C LEU A 42 -16.05 -0.50 7.00
N ASN A 43 -17.08 -1.33 7.17
CA ASN A 43 -17.81 -1.46 8.44
C ASN A 43 -16.89 -1.77 9.62
N VAL A 44 -15.84 -2.55 9.37
CA VAL A 44 -14.72 -2.77 10.29
C VAL A 44 -13.47 -2.24 9.58
N PRO A 45 -12.92 -1.08 9.99
CA PRO A 45 -11.84 -0.44 9.25
C PRO A 45 -10.52 -1.20 9.39
N GLU A 46 -9.80 -1.35 8.28
CA GLU A 46 -8.44 -1.86 8.29
C GLU A 46 -7.48 -0.70 8.61
N VAL A 47 -7.09 -0.60 9.88
CA VAL A 47 -6.21 0.48 10.38
C VAL A 47 -4.71 0.13 10.29
N VAL A 48 -4.38 -1.11 9.93
CA VAL A 48 -3.01 -1.56 9.79
C VAL A 48 -2.49 -1.22 8.39
N PRO A 49 -1.24 -0.76 8.27
CA PRO A 49 -0.71 -0.32 6.98
C PRO A 49 -0.35 -1.46 6.02
N PHE A 50 -0.01 -2.62 6.56
CA PHE A 50 0.22 -3.86 5.83
C PHE A 50 0.21 -5.03 6.81
N ARG A 51 -0.05 -6.25 6.30
CA ARG A 51 -0.09 -7.46 7.11
C ARG A 51 1.32 -7.85 7.57
N LEU A 52 1.58 -7.73 8.87
CA LEU A 52 2.83 -8.16 9.51
C LEU A 52 2.54 -8.93 10.81
N THR A 53 1.89 -10.09 10.68
CA THR A 53 1.50 -10.91 11.84
C THR A 53 2.70 -11.63 12.45
N ARG A 54 2.54 -12.17 13.66
CA ARG A 54 3.55 -13.00 14.34
C ARG A 54 4.02 -14.18 13.48
N ASN A 55 3.14 -14.77 12.68
CA ASN A 55 3.47 -15.89 11.78
C ASN A 55 4.42 -15.43 10.65
N ILE A 56 4.18 -14.24 10.09
CA ILE A 56 5.07 -13.66 9.06
C ILE A 56 6.42 -13.31 9.68
N VAL A 57 6.42 -12.67 10.86
CA VAL A 57 7.65 -12.31 11.58
C VAL A 57 8.48 -13.55 11.94
N ALA A 58 7.82 -14.64 12.37
CA ALA A 58 8.48 -15.91 12.63
C ALA A 58 9.14 -16.49 11.36
N GLY A 59 8.54 -16.27 10.19
CA GLY A 59 9.09 -16.67 8.89
C GLY A 59 10.40 -15.96 8.51
N PHE A 60 10.72 -14.80 9.12
CA PHE A 60 11.99 -14.10 8.87
C PHE A 60 13.18 -14.69 9.65
N GLY A 61 12.94 -15.70 10.49
CA GLY A 61 13.98 -16.38 11.26
C GLY A 61 14.52 -15.54 12.43
N ALA A 62 15.75 -15.84 12.86
CA ALA A 62 16.33 -15.32 14.10
C ALA A 62 16.48 -13.80 14.14
N THR A 63 16.62 -13.13 12.99
CA THR A 63 16.75 -11.68 12.92
C THR A 63 15.40 -10.96 12.98
N GLY A 64 14.30 -11.70 12.82
CA GLY A 64 12.96 -11.14 12.69
C GLY A 64 12.96 -10.00 11.67
N VAL A 65 12.46 -8.86 12.10
CA VAL A 65 12.17 -7.70 11.25
C VAL A 65 13.35 -6.75 11.09
N GLU A 66 14.28 -6.76 12.04
CA GLU A 66 15.49 -5.91 12.05
C GLU A 66 16.55 -6.37 11.06
N GLY A 67 16.40 -7.58 10.50
CA GLY A 67 17.34 -8.17 9.55
C GLY A 67 17.12 -7.70 8.11
N ALA A 68 16.97 -8.68 7.22
CA ALA A 68 16.78 -8.43 5.79
C ALA A 68 15.51 -7.61 5.51
N PHE A 69 14.44 -7.83 6.29
CA PHE A 69 13.16 -7.16 6.08
C PHE A 69 13.27 -5.63 6.18
N ARG A 70 13.79 -5.08 7.30
CA ARG A 70 13.97 -3.63 7.47
C ARG A 70 14.84 -3.02 6.36
N ARG A 71 15.99 -3.63 6.04
CA ARG A 71 16.90 -3.14 4.99
C ARG A 71 16.24 -3.11 3.60
N SER A 72 15.48 -4.16 3.26
CA SER A 72 14.73 -4.21 2.01
C SER A 72 13.62 -3.16 1.99
N CYS A 73 12.95 -2.90 3.11
CA CYS A 73 11.93 -1.86 3.22
C CYS A 73 12.53 -0.45 3.02
N GLU A 74 13.64 -0.14 3.70
CA GLU A 74 14.34 1.14 3.56
C GLU A 74 14.84 1.37 2.13
N THR A 75 15.42 0.33 1.51
CA THR A 75 15.88 0.38 0.12
C THR A 75 14.72 0.61 -0.85
N THR A 76 13.63 -0.14 -0.69
CA THR A 76 12.42 -0.01 -1.52
C THR A 76 11.84 1.40 -1.41
N MET A 77 11.71 1.92 -0.18
CA MET A 77 11.20 3.27 0.05
C MET A 77 12.11 4.34 -0.55
N ARG A 78 13.43 4.16 -0.50
CA ARG A 78 14.37 5.08 -1.14
C ARG A 78 14.16 5.10 -2.66
N VAL A 79 14.13 3.94 -3.30
CA VAL A 79 13.95 3.84 -4.77
C VAL A 79 12.60 4.43 -5.21
N LEU A 80 11.52 4.17 -4.47
CA LEU A 80 10.19 4.72 -4.78
C LEU A 80 10.14 6.25 -4.66
N ARG A 81 10.99 6.85 -3.83
CA ARG A 81 11.14 8.31 -3.72
C ARG A 81 12.03 8.89 -4.82
N GLU A 82 13.11 8.21 -5.17
CA GLU A 82 14.02 8.63 -6.24
C GLU A 82 13.33 8.60 -7.63
N HIS A 83 12.27 7.80 -7.77
CA HIS A 83 11.49 7.65 -9.00
C HIS A 83 10.00 7.95 -8.80
N ASP A 84 9.69 8.96 -7.98
CA ASP A 84 8.32 9.37 -7.67
C ASP A 84 7.57 9.87 -8.92
N GLU A 85 8.22 10.61 -9.81
CA GLU A 85 7.63 11.08 -11.08
C GLU A 85 7.09 9.93 -11.95
N ALA A 86 7.87 8.85 -12.06
CA ALA A 86 7.47 7.67 -12.83
C ALA A 86 6.27 6.97 -12.19
N LEU A 87 6.28 6.84 -10.86
CA LEU A 87 5.17 6.26 -10.10
C LEU A 87 3.89 7.10 -10.23
N LEU A 88 4.01 8.43 -10.14
CA LEU A 88 2.88 9.36 -10.30
C LEU A 88 2.29 9.28 -11.71
N THR A 89 3.14 9.20 -12.72
CA THR A 89 2.70 9.07 -14.12
C THR A 89 1.83 7.83 -14.27
N VAL A 90 2.26 6.68 -13.73
CA VAL A 90 1.47 5.45 -13.74
C VAL A 90 0.15 5.65 -12.98
N LEU A 91 0.19 6.22 -11.77
CA LEU A 91 -1.02 6.44 -10.96
C LEU A 91 -2.02 7.42 -11.57
N GLN A 92 -1.55 8.45 -12.28
CA GLN A 92 -2.41 9.38 -13.00
C GLN A 92 -3.23 8.67 -14.07
N THR A 93 -2.66 7.67 -14.77
CA THR A 93 -3.43 6.92 -15.77
C THR A 93 -4.63 6.18 -15.17
N PHE A 94 -4.52 5.66 -13.94
CA PHE A 94 -5.65 5.04 -13.23
C PHE A 94 -6.78 6.03 -12.90
N VAL A 95 -6.50 7.33 -12.72
CA VAL A 95 -7.55 8.34 -12.49
C VAL A 95 -8.24 8.77 -13.78
N HIS A 96 -7.55 8.59 -14.91
CA HIS A 96 -8.07 8.95 -16.22
C HIS A 96 -8.74 7.78 -16.95
N ASP A 97 -8.67 6.55 -16.42
CA ASP A 97 -9.31 5.39 -17.02
C ASP A 97 -10.84 5.39 -16.76
N PRO A 98 -11.67 5.57 -17.81
CA PRO A 98 -13.12 5.60 -17.69
C PRO A 98 -13.74 4.21 -17.42
N LEU A 99 -12.98 3.11 -17.54
CA LEU A 99 -13.45 1.73 -17.42
C LEU A 99 -13.20 1.10 -16.04
N LEU A 100 -12.42 1.74 -15.16
CA LEU A 100 -12.38 1.35 -13.75
C LEU A 100 -13.80 1.47 -13.19
N GLU A 101 -14.30 0.38 -12.61
CA GLU A 101 -15.64 0.25 -12.01
C GLU A 101 -15.93 1.32 -10.94
N TRP A 102 -16.27 2.53 -11.37
CA TRP A 102 -16.86 3.57 -10.53
C TRP A 102 -18.13 4.13 -11.19
N MET A 103 -18.50 3.55 -12.34
CA MET A 103 -19.57 3.99 -13.26
C MET A 103 -20.99 3.89 -12.71
N HIS A 104 -21.23 3.32 -11.53
CA HIS A 104 -22.59 3.19 -10.99
C HIS A 104 -23.13 4.42 -10.22
N SER A 105 -22.72 5.64 -10.58
CA SER A 105 -23.45 6.82 -10.09
C SER A 105 -23.51 7.95 -11.12
N GLU A 106 -24.59 7.98 -11.88
CA GLU A 106 -24.97 9.11 -12.73
C GLU A 106 -25.50 10.26 -11.85
N SER A 107 -24.66 11.26 -11.56
CA SER A 107 -25.03 12.61 -11.05
C SER A 107 -23.76 13.37 -10.62
N ARG A 108 -23.90 14.64 -10.18
CA ARG A 108 -22.84 15.56 -9.67
C ARG A 108 -21.75 14.91 -8.80
N ALA A 109 -22.00 13.74 -8.23
CA ALA A 109 -21.04 12.84 -7.61
C ALA A 109 -19.79 12.51 -8.47
N GLN A 110 -19.87 12.50 -9.81
CA GLN A 110 -18.71 12.23 -10.68
C GLN A 110 -17.61 13.31 -10.58
N GLN A 111 -17.99 14.58 -10.46
CA GLN A 111 -17.02 15.68 -10.35
C GLN A 111 -16.33 15.68 -8.98
N TYR A 112 -17.06 15.35 -7.92
CA TYR A 112 -16.49 15.13 -6.58
C TYR A 112 -15.60 13.89 -6.50
N LYS A 113 -15.95 12.80 -7.20
CA LYS A 113 -15.11 11.59 -7.30
C LYS A 113 -13.75 11.93 -7.90
N GLN A 114 -13.71 12.69 -8.99
CA GLN A 114 -12.44 13.07 -9.65
C GLN A 114 -11.56 13.94 -8.76
N VAL A 115 -12.14 14.86 -7.98
CA VAL A 115 -11.43 15.65 -6.95
C VAL A 115 -10.94 14.75 -5.81
N CYS A 116 -11.74 13.81 -5.31
CA CYS A 116 -11.32 12.82 -4.31
C CYS A 116 -10.16 11.96 -4.81
N HIS A 117 -10.16 11.57 -6.09
CA HIS A 117 -9.07 10.81 -6.70
C HIS A 117 -7.77 11.61 -6.78
N TYR A 118 -7.85 12.87 -7.20
CA TYR A 118 -6.69 13.77 -7.16
C TYR A 118 -6.18 13.97 -5.72
N MET A 119 -7.09 14.11 -4.74
CA MET A 119 -6.73 14.19 -3.33
C MET A 119 -6.05 12.90 -2.84
N GLN A 120 -6.50 11.71 -3.27
CA GLN A 120 -5.85 10.44 -2.97
C GLN A 120 -4.46 10.33 -3.59
N ILE A 121 -4.27 10.72 -4.86
CA ILE A 121 -2.94 10.78 -5.49
C ILE A 121 -2.04 11.78 -4.77
N LEU A 122 -2.54 12.96 -4.40
CA LEU A 122 -1.81 13.95 -3.61
C LEU A 122 -1.43 13.38 -2.23
N GLN A 123 -2.27 12.55 -1.63
CA GLN A 123 -1.99 11.89 -0.36
C GLN A 123 -0.87 10.85 -0.51
N ILE A 124 -0.86 10.10 -1.62
CA ILE A 124 0.23 9.19 -1.99
C ILE A 124 1.53 9.96 -2.22
N LEU A 125 1.47 11.08 -2.95
CA LEU A 125 2.61 11.96 -3.20
C LEU A 125 3.19 12.49 -1.88
N ILE A 126 2.34 12.98 -0.98
CA ILE A 126 2.74 13.42 0.35
C ILE A 126 3.39 12.26 1.12
N LEU A 127 2.82 11.05 1.07
CA LEU A 127 3.36 9.87 1.74
C LEU A 127 4.76 9.48 1.23
N ILE A 128 4.98 9.56 -0.09
CA ILE A 128 6.27 9.33 -0.73
C ILE A 128 7.27 10.40 -0.25
N LEU A 129 6.87 11.67 -0.27
CA LEU A 129 7.69 12.82 0.14
C LEU A 129 7.95 12.91 1.65
N MET A 130 7.18 12.23 2.49
CA MET A 130 7.39 12.25 3.95
C MET A 130 8.72 11.60 4.33
N THR A 131 9.60 12.41 4.91
CA THR A 131 11.01 12.14 5.26
C THR A 131 11.25 10.88 6.11
N GLN A 132 12.46 10.31 6.00
CA GLN A 132 13.02 9.13 6.71
C GLN A 132 12.61 8.98 8.20
N SER A 133 12.39 10.09 8.91
CA SER A 133 12.01 10.12 10.33
C SER A 133 10.65 9.48 10.64
N LYS A 134 9.70 9.47 9.69
CA LYS A 134 8.38 8.85 9.89
C LYS A 134 8.37 7.34 9.63
N LEU A 135 9.20 6.84 8.71
CA LEU A 135 9.32 5.39 8.46
C LEU A 135 9.88 4.65 9.69
N LYS A 136 10.87 5.25 10.36
CA LYS A 136 11.43 4.71 11.60
C LYS A 136 10.37 4.65 12.70
N LYS A 137 9.67 5.77 12.96
CA LYS A 137 8.54 5.83 13.91
C LYS A 137 7.40 4.88 13.56
N PHE A 138 7.17 4.62 12.28
CA PHE A 138 6.09 3.77 11.79
C PHE A 138 6.41 2.28 11.93
N ILE A 139 7.64 1.87 11.60
CA ILE A 139 8.12 0.53 11.93
C ILE A 139 8.08 0.35 13.45
N ASP A 140 8.52 1.34 14.23
CA ASP A 140 8.50 1.28 15.69
C ASP A 140 7.05 1.24 16.26
N LEU A 141 6.08 1.93 15.65
CA LEU A 141 4.65 1.88 16.04
C LEU A 141 3.97 0.54 15.71
N LEU A 142 4.44 -0.18 14.70
CA LEU A 142 3.94 -1.50 14.33
C LEU A 142 4.31 -2.60 15.35
N TYR A 143 5.22 -2.32 16.29
CA TYR A 143 5.68 -3.24 17.34
C TYR A 143 5.17 -2.93 18.76
N CYS A 144 4.24 -1.97 18.94
CA CYS A 144 3.55 -1.77 20.21
C CYS A 144 2.25 -2.57 20.29
#